data_AF-A0A239EA24-F1
#
_entry.id   AF-A0A239EA24-F1
#
_cell.length_a   1.000
_cell.length_b   1.000
_cell.length_c   1.000
_cell.angle_alpha   90.00
_cell.angle_beta   90.00
_cell.angle_gamma   90.00
#
_symmetry.space_group_name_H-M   'P 1'
#
loop_
_entity.id
_entity.type
_entity.pdbx_description
1 polymer ?
#
loop_
_entity_poly.entity_id
_entity_poly.type
_entity_poly.pdbx_seq_one_letter_code
_entity_poly.pdbx_strand_id
1 'polypeptide(L)'
;MHEETVYEALANAQDDGHWAFGTGFDEPLAGVDTTVPDGVDPTDLGAYCLMLGDDALVLAQRLTQWMTNAPELEEEVAIGNVALDLLGQARLLLARAGSVGVLGRSRELATDSVPDEDALAYFRAPGEFRNTALVAAENGDFARTMVRLLAAATVRLAVLARLRDSRDPVLAAIAAKGVKEVAYHRDHAARWVLRLGDGTGESHRRAQDGVDAVWPLLADLSTATDVETRLAAAGVAVDPADVLDEVRGVLTQVLDQATLRVPEWPPAAAPRGRVGEHGPELAELLGTLQGLARQHPAATW
;
A
#
# COMPACT_ATOMS: atom_id res chain seq x y z
N MET A 1 -24.14 35.83 6.21
CA MET A 1 -24.10 34.60 7.04
C MET A 1 -23.57 33.48 6.15
N HIS A 2 -22.39 33.67 5.56
CA HIS A 2 -21.07 33.29 6.10
C HIS A 2 -21.01 31.79 6.45
N GLU A 3 -20.79 30.98 5.42
CA GLU A 3 -19.60 30.10 5.22
C GLU A 3 -18.75 29.76 6.46
N GLU A 4 -19.38 29.36 7.57
CA GLU A 4 -18.74 28.46 8.53
C GLU A 4 -18.66 27.08 7.86
N THR A 5 -17.58 26.93 7.12
CA THR A 5 -17.32 25.86 6.16
C THR A 5 -16.55 24.74 6.86
N VAL A 6 -16.80 23.52 6.38
CA VAL A 6 -16.18 22.23 6.71
C VAL A 6 -14.66 22.29 6.97
N TYR A 7 -13.96 23.32 6.49
CA TYR A 7 -12.57 23.65 6.79
C TYR A 7 -12.24 23.73 8.29
N GLU A 8 -13.10 24.27 9.15
CA GLU A 8 -12.80 24.33 10.60
C GLU A 8 -12.94 22.98 11.32
N ALA A 9 -13.72 22.05 10.79
CA ALA A 9 -13.83 20.70 11.35
C ALA A 9 -12.58 19.84 11.05
N LEU A 10 -11.86 20.16 9.97
CA LEU A 10 -10.64 19.45 9.56
C LEU A 10 -9.35 20.18 10.01
N ALA A 11 -9.36 21.51 10.10
CA ALA A 11 -8.19 22.30 10.51
C ALA A 11 -7.96 22.35 12.03
N ASN A 12 -8.98 22.09 12.85
CA ASN A 12 -8.83 22.08 14.32
C ASN A 12 -8.28 20.77 14.91
N ALA A 13 -7.88 19.81 14.06
CA ALA A 13 -7.04 18.69 14.48
C ALA A 13 -5.55 19.12 14.48
N GLN A 14 -5.22 19.89 15.52
CA GLN A 14 -3.89 20.21 16.06
C GLN A 14 -2.64 19.80 15.26
N ASP A 15 -2.02 20.84 14.70
CA ASP A 15 -0.58 21.17 14.73
C ASP A 15 0.35 20.13 15.38
N ASP A 16 1.06 19.38 14.53
CA ASP A 16 2.40 18.85 14.80
C ASP A 16 3.17 18.84 13.48
N GLY A 17 3.90 19.92 13.23
CA GLY A 17 4.82 20.06 12.11
C GLY A 17 5.97 19.05 12.18
N HIS A 18 5.79 17.87 11.56
CA HIS A 18 6.86 16.93 11.24
C HIS A 18 6.96 16.77 9.72
N TRP A 19 7.48 17.80 9.06
CA TRP A 19 7.91 17.71 7.67
C TRP A 19 9.23 16.95 7.60
N ALA A 20 9.19 15.80 6.91
CA ALA A 20 10.31 14.95 6.55
C ALA A 20 11.08 14.40 7.77
N PHE A 21 11.12 13.08 7.90
CA PHE A 21 12.08 12.45 8.82
C PHE A 21 13.50 12.86 8.44
N GLY A 22 14.09 13.68 9.31
CA GLY A 22 15.53 13.77 9.47
C GLY A 22 16.05 12.52 10.20
N THR A 23 17.03 11.87 9.60
CA THR A 23 18.25 11.40 10.28
C THR A 23 18.09 10.60 11.58
N GLY A 24 17.47 9.43 11.53
CA GLY A 24 17.58 8.41 12.58
C GLY A 24 17.61 7.02 11.99
N PHE A 25 18.79 6.38 11.99
CA PHE A 25 18.95 4.94 11.75
C PHE A 25 18.53 4.14 12.98
N ASP A 26 17.40 4.48 13.60
CA ASP A 26 16.88 3.71 14.71
C ASP A 26 16.39 2.37 14.17
N GLU A 27 16.75 1.29 14.88
CA GLU A 27 16.26 -0.05 14.57
C GLU A 27 14.73 0.02 14.46
N PRO A 28 14.14 -0.33 13.31
CA PRO A 28 12.76 0.04 13.02
C PRO A 28 11.70 -0.55 13.97
N LEU A 29 12.11 -1.54 14.77
CA LEU A 29 11.32 -2.25 15.78
C LEU A 29 11.92 -2.15 17.19
N ALA A 30 12.88 -1.23 17.42
CA ALA A 30 13.56 -1.07 18.68
C ALA A 30 12.56 -0.85 19.83
N GLY A 31 12.58 -1.75 20.82
CA GLY A 31 11.71 -1.70 21.99
C GLY A 31 10.31 -2.29 21.80
N VAL A 32 9.97 -2.81 20.62
CA VAL A 32 8.75 -3.59 20.40
C VAL A 32 9.02 -5.06 20.73
N ASP A 33 8.13 -5.72 21.45
CA ASP A 33 8.20 -7.17 21.64
C ASP A 33 8.06 -7.86 20.28
N THR A 34 9.02 -8.68 19.89
CA THR A 34 9.02 -9.37 18.59
C THR A 34 8.53 -10.82 18.70
N THR A 35 8.13 -11.26 19.89
CA THR A 35 7.62 -12.61 20.14
C THR A 35 6.36 -12.85 19.30
N VAL A 36 6.32 -13.98 18.58
CA VAL A 36 5.11 -14.41 17.86
C VAL A 36 4.03 -14.77 18.90
N PRO A 37 2.80 -14.26 18.79
CA PRO A 37 1.77 -14.53 19.79
C PRO A 37 1.44 -16.01 19.92
N ASP A 38 1.08 -16.46 21.13
CA ASP A 38 0.70 -17.85 21.38
C ASP A 38 -0.45 -18.30 20.47
N GLY A 39 -0.28 -19.48 19.87
CA GLY A 39 -1.26 -20.11 18.97
C GLY A 39 -1.25 -19.56 17.53
N VAL A 40 -0.29 -18.71 17.18
CA VAL A 40 -0.09 -18.18 15.82
C VAL A 40 1.03 -18.95 15.12
N ASP A 41 0.79 -19.41 13.89
CA ASP A 41 1.84 -20.00 13.06
C ASP A 41 2.77 -18.88 12.52
N PRO A 42 4.09 -18.93 12.81
CA PRO A 42 5.05 -17.95 12.28
C PRO A 42 5.04 -17.86 10.75
N THR A 43 4.75 -18.96 10.05
CA THR A 43 4.69 -19.00 8.58
C THR A 43 3.50 -18.19 8.06
N ASP A 44 2.34 -18.34 8.69
CA ASP A 44 1.15 -17.58 8.33
C ASP A 44 1.37 -16.09 8.61
N LEU A 45 1.90 -15.75 9.79
CA LEU A 45 2.22 -14.36 10.16
C LEU A 45 3.19 -13.73 9.16
N GLY A 46 4.26 -14.43 8.80
CA GLY A 46 5.23 -13.93 7.83
C GLY A 46 4.65 -13.79 6.43
N ALA A 47 3.79 -14.73 6.00
CA ALA A 47 3.09 -14.62 4.71
C ALA A 47 2.14 -13.40 4.67
N TYR A 48 1.44 -13.12 5.77
CA TYR A 48 0.58 -11.93 5.86
C TYR A 48 1.39 -10.63 5.88
N CYS A 49 2.51 -10.59 6.60
CA CYS A 49 3.44 -9.47 6.54
C CYS A 49 3.96 -9.25 5.11
N LEU A 50 4.24 -10.33 4.38
CA LEU A 50 4.67 -10.29 2.98
C LEU A 50 3.58 -9.72 2.06
N MET A 51 2.31 -10.10 2.26
CA MET A 51 1.17 -9.54 1.51
C MET A 51 1.08 -8.01 1.67
N LEU A 52 1.16 -7.52 2.92
CA LEU A 52 1.07 -6.08 3.23
C LEU A 52 2.31 -5.30 2.79
N GLY A 53 3.49 -5.93 2.91
CA GLY A 53 4.78 -5.35 2.53
C GLY A 53 4.92 -5.25 1.01
N ASP A 54 4.50 -6.29 0.28
CA ASP A 54 4.52 -6.29 -1.18
C ASP A 54 3.55 -5.25 -1.74
N ASP A 55 2.38 -5.08 -1.14
CA ASP A 55 1.46 -4.02 -1.56
C ASP A 55 2.12 -2.64 -1.47
N ALA A 56 2.83 -2.38 -0.37
CA ALA A 56 3.51 -1.12 -0.14
C ALA A 56 4.71 -0.93 -1.06
N LEU A 57 5.57 -1.94 -1.21
CA LEU A 57 6.76 -1.89 -2.06
C LEU A 57 6.41 -1.69 -3.54
N VAL A 58 5.43 -2.43 -4.05
CA VAL A 58 5.00 -2.34 -5.45
C VAL A 58 4.35 -0.99 -5.74
N LEU A 59 3.48 -0.50 -4.85
CA LEU A 59 2.88 0.83 -5.02
C LEU A 59 3.93 1.94 -4.93
N ALA A 60 4.89 1.86 -3.99
CA ALA A 60 6.00 2.80 -3.89
C ALA A 60 6.78 2.86 -5.21
N GLN A 61 7.16 1.70 -5.76
CA GLN A 61 7.90 1.63 -7.02
C GLN A 61 7.10 2.21 -8.21
N ARG A 62 5.78 1.97 -8.27
CA ARG A 62 4.91 2.59 -9.28
C ARG A 62 4.89 4.10 -9.14
N LEU A 63 4.77 4.62 -7.92
CA LEU A 63 4.76 6.06 -7.67
C LEU A 63 6.11 6.72 -8.01
N THR A 64 7.25 6.05 -7.76
CA THR A 64 8.57 6.56 -8.14
C THR A 64 8.74 6.76 -9.65
N GLN A 65 7.95 6.10 -10.51
CA GLN A 65 7.98 6.35 -11.95
C GLN A 65 7.53 7.79 -12.32
N TRP A 66 6.85 8.50 -11.40
CA TRP A 66 6.49 9.90 -11.57
C TRP A 66 7.63 10.88 -11.28
N MET A 67 8.75 10.44 -10.70
CA MET A 67 9.92 11.30 -10.52
C MET A 67 10.42 11.73 -11.90
N THR A 68 10.55 13.04 -12.11
CA THR A 68 10.85 13.73 -13.38
C THR A 68 9.73 13.69 -14.43
N ASN A 69 8.55 13.17 -14.10
CA ASN A 69 7.41 13.00 -15.01
C ASN A 69 6.10 13.62 -14.50
N ALA A 70 6.05 14.11 -13.26
CA ALA A 70 4.86 14.71 -12.66
C ALA A 70 4.43 16.02 -13.35
N PRO A 71 3.13 16.36 -13.33
CA PRO A 71 2.62 17.56 -14.02
C PRO A 71 3.15 18.85 -13.40
N GLU A 72 3.47 18.84 -12.10
CA GLU A 72 3.94 19.98 -11.32
C GLU A 72 4.99 19.50 -10.30
N LEU A 73 5.91 20.39 -9.88
CA LEU A 73 6.98 20.04 -8.93
C LEU A 73 6.41 19.72 -7.55
N GLU A 74 5.37 20.44 -7.13
CA GLU A 74 4.65 20.21 -5.89
C GLU A 74 4.06 18.79 -5.84
N GLU A 75 3.56 18.32 -6.98
CA GLU A 75 3.00 16.98 -7.12
C GLU A 75 4.06 15.90 -7.19
N GLU A 76 5.21 16.20 -7.78
CA GLU A 76 6.38 15.34 -7.69
C GLU A 76 6.80 15.12 -6.23
N VAL A 77 6.91 16.20 -5.45
CA VAL A 77 7.27 16.12 -4.03
C VAL A 77 6.21 15.36 -3.24
N ALA A 78 4.92 15.62 -3.48
CA ALA A 78 3.84 14.92 -2.80
C ALA A 78 3.85 13.41 -3.09
N ILE A 79 3.95 13.01 -4.36
CA ILE A 79 4.04 11.60 -4.77
C ILE A 79 5.33 10.96 -4.24
N GLY A 80 6.45 11.68 -4.26
CA GLY A 80 7.72 11.22 -3.70
C GLY A 80 7.62 10.92 -2.21
N ASN A 81 6.93 11.78 -1.44
CA ASN A 81 6.68 11.55 -0.02
C ASN A 81 5.79 10.33 0.23
N VAL A 82 4.71 10.17 -0.55
CA VAL A 82 3.85 8.98 -0.48
C VAL A 82 4.66 7.70 -0.76
N ALA A 83 5.50 7.71 -1.80
CA ALA A 83 6.36 6.59 -2.14
C ALA A 83 7.36 6.27 -1.02
N LEU A 84 7.94 7.30 -0.39
CA LEU A 84 8.90 7.14 0.71
C LEU A 84 8.25 6.54 1.96
N ASP A 85 7.06 7.00 2.35
CA ASP A 85 6.29 6.44 3.46
C ASP A 85 5.97 4.96 3.21
N LEU A 86 5.48 4.64 2.01
CA LEU A 86 5.17 3.27 1.62
C LEU A 86 6.42 2.38 1.62
N LEU A 87 7.56 2.89 1.16
CA LEU A 87 8.83 2.17 1.23
C LEU A 87 9.25 1.93 2.69
N GLY A 88 9.09 2.92 3.57
CA GLY A 88 9.33 2.77 5.01
C GLY A 88 8.48 1.67 5.62
N GLN A 89 7.18 1.63 5.30
CA GLN A 89 6.28 0.57 5.76
C GLN A 89 6.64 -0.79 5.16
N ALA A 90 7.02 -0.85 3.89
CA ALA A 90 7.44 -2.08 3.23
C ALA A 90 8.64 -2.71 3.95
N ARG A 91 9.67 -1.90 4.27
CA ARG A 91 10.86 -2.36 5.01
C ARG A 91 10.49 -3.03 6.33
N LEU A 92 9.66 -2.35 7.14
CA LEU A 92 9.15 -2.90 8.41
C LEU A 92 8.45 -4.25 8.27
N LEU A 93 7.57 -4.36 7.28
CA LEU A 93 6.76 -5.55 7.04
C LEU A 93 7.60 -6.71 6.49
N LEU A 94 8.52 -6.41 5.57
CA LEU A 94 9.45 -7.42 5.03
C LEU A 94 10.45 -7.89 6.08
N ALA A 95 10.98 -6.99 6.91
CA ALA A 95 11.81 -7.35 8.05
C ALA A 95 11.06 -8.25 9.03
N ARG A 96 9.78 -7.95 9.33
CA ARG A 96 8.95 -8.81 10.18
C ARG A 96 8.78 -10.19 9.55
N ALA A 97 8.47 -10.28 8.25
CA ALA A 97 8.36 -11.55 7.52
C ALA A 97 9.65 -12.39 7.60
N GLY A 98 10.81 -11.76 7.39
CA GLY A 98 12.11 -12.42 7.53
C GLY A 98 12.38 -12.91 8.95
N SER A 99 12.09 -12.09 9.96
CA SER A 99 12.33 -12.41 11.37
C SER A 99 11.56 -13.65 11.87
N VAL A 100 10.42 -13.98 11.23
CA VAL A 100 9.60 -15.15 11.56
C VAL A 100 9.85 -16.34 10.62
N GLY A 101 10.92 -16.28 9.82
CA GLY A 101 11.40 -17.38 8.98
C GLY A 101 10.85 -17.42 7.55
N VAL A 102 10.11 -16.40 7.11
CA VAL A 102 9.58 -16.32 5.74
C VAL A 102 10.56 -15.58 4.84
N LEU A 103 11.51 -16.33 4.29
CA LEU A 103 12.48 -15.85 3.29
C LEU A 103 12.40 -16.66 2.01
N GLY A 104 12.31 -17.99 2.13
CA GLY A 104 12.26 -18.88 0.98
C GLY A 104 13.53 -18.78 0.12
N ARG A 105 13.37 -18.81 -1.22
CA ARG A 105 14.49 -18.83 -2.15
C ARG A 105 15.29 -17.54 -2.18
N SER A 106 14.73 -16.43 -1.69
CA SER A 106 15.46 -15.17 -1.62
C SER A 106 16.73 -15.29 -0.77
N ARG A 107 16.68 -16.09 0.30
CA ARG A 107 17.83 -16.30 1.17
C ARG A 107 18.94 -17.11 0.51
N GLU A 108 18.60 -18.03 -0.39
CA GLU A 108 19.57 -18.80 -1.18
C GLU A 108 20.32 -17.93 -2.19
N LEU A 109 19.67 -16.85 -2.67
CA LEU A 109 20.18 -15.98 -3.71
C LEU A 109 20.92 -14.75 -3.17
N ALA A 110 20.59 -14.32 -1.96
CA ALA A 110 21.19 -13.18 -1.28
C ALA A 110 22.33 -13.62 -0.34
N THR A 111 23.46 -12.90 -0.32
CA THR A 111 24.58 -13.20 0.59
C THR A 111 24.23 -12.91 2.05
N ASP A 112 24.94 -13.53 3.00
CA ASP A 112 24.70 -13.34 4.45
C ASP A 112 24.79 -11.87 4.92
N SER A 113 25.45 -11.01 4.14
CA SER A 113 25.54 -9.57 4.39
C SER A 113 24.29 -8.77 3.98
N VAL A 114 23.38 -9.38 3.21
CA VAL A 114 22.15 -8.74 2.73
C VAL A 114 21.06 -8.93 3.79
N PRO A 115 20.50 -7.82 4.34
CA PRO A 115 19.38 -7.86 5.26
C PRO A 115 18.19 -8.64 4.69
N ASP A 116 17.40 -9.25 5.57
CA ASP A 116 16.26 -10.07 5.17
C ASP A 116 15.19 -9.27 4.40
N GLU A 117 14.99 -7.99 4.74
CA GLU A 117 14.09 -7.10 3.98
C GLU A 117 14.55 -6.91 2.52
N ASP A 118 15.85 -6.76 2.31
CA ASP A 118 16.47 -6.61 0.98
C ASP A 118 16.47 -7.94 0.21
N ALA A 119 16.71 -9.05 0.90
CA ALA A 119 16.60 -10.38 0.31
C ALA A 119 15.18 -10.56 -0.27
N LEU A 120 14.16 -10.29 0.55
CA LEU A 120 12.77 -10.35 0.12
C LEU A 120 12.44 -9.36 -1.00
N ALA A 121 12.92 -8.12 -0.97
CA ALA A 121 12.62 -7.14 -2.01
C ALA A 121 13.28 -7.49 -3.37
N TYR A 122 14.56 -7.89 -3.34
CA TYR A 122 15.39 -7.92 -4.55
C TYR A 122 15.58 -9.32 -5.17
N PHE A 123 15.41 -10.38 -4.39
CA PHE A 123 15.76 -11.74 -4.83
C PHE A 123 14.57 -12.68 -5.01
N ARG A 124 13.33 -12.19 -4.82
CA ARG A 124 12.10 -12.93 -5.17
C ARG A 124 11.72 -12.77 -6.64
N ALA A 125 11.31 -13.87 -7.27
CA ALA A 125 10.69 -13.87 -8.60
C ALA A 125 9.24 -13.33 -8.54
N PRO A 126 8.64 -12.91 -9.67
CA PRO A 126 7.26 -12.40 -9.69
C PRO A 126 6.24 -13.34 -9.03
N GLY A 127 6.38 -14.67 -9.22
CA GLY A 127 5.50 -15.67 -8.59
C GLY A 127 5.63 -15.80 -7.07
N GLU A 128 6.62 -15.15 -6.47
CA GLU A 128 6.86 -15.11 -5.02
C GLU A 128 6.36 -13.80 -4.37
N PHE A 129 5.91 -12.84 -5.18
CA PHE A 129 5.24 -11.63 -4.70
C PHE A 129 3.76 -11.89 -4.40
N ARG A 130 3.22 -11.13 -3.45
CA ARG A 130 1.88 -11.31 -2.87
C ARG A 130 1.05 -10.03 -2.90
N ASN A 131 1.46 -9.02 -3.67
CA ASN A 131 0.72 -7.78 -3.86
C ASN A 131 -0.60 -8.00 -4.65
N THR A 132 -1.53 -7.07 -4.52
CA THR A 132 -2.77 -7.05 -5.30
C THR A 132 -2.55 -6.56 -6.74
N ALA A 133 -3.51 -6.84 -7.63
CA ALA A 133 -3.50 -6.25 -8.98
C ALA A 133 -3.70 -4.73 -8.95
N LEU A 134 -4.42 -4.22 -7.94
CA LEU A 134 -4.66 -2.79 -7.74
C LEU A 134 -3.36 -1.99 -7.65
N VAL A 135 -2.40 -2.44 -6.84
CA VAL A 135 -1.11 -1.75 -6.69
C VAL A 135 -0.14 -2.04 -7.83
N ALA A 136 -0.27 -3.19 -8.48
CA ALA A 136 0.59 -3.60 -9.59
C ALA A 136 0.29 -2.87 -10.90
N ALA A 137 -0.97 -2.42 -11.09
CA ALA A 137 -1.41 -1.78 -12.32
C ALA A 137 -0.48 -0.64 -12.74
N GLU A 138 -0.36 -0.39 -14.04
CA GLU A 138 0.44 0.72 -14.57
C GLU A 138 -0.16 2.08 -14.18
N ASN A 139 0.67 3.11 -14.12
CA ASN A 139 0.24 4.46 -13.72
C ASN A 139 -0.81 5.05 -14.68
N GLY A 140 -0.64 4.85 -16.00
CA GLY A 140 -1.40 5.59 -17.00
C GLY A 140 -1.10 7.09 -16.91
N ASP A 141 -2.14 7.92 -17.03
CA ASP A 141 -2.00 9.35 -16.78
C ASP A 141 -2.16 9.71 -15.29
N PHE A 142 -2.02 11.00 -14.98
CA PHE A 142 -2.07 11.48 -13.60
C PHE A 142 -3.44 11.22 -12.96
N ALA A 143 -4.54 11.35 -13.71
CA ALA A 143 -5.89 11.11 -13.19
C ALA A 143 -6.08 9.64 -12.80
N ARG A 144 -5.67 8.70 -13.67
CA ARG A 144 -5.69 7.27 -13.34
C ARG A 144 -4.81 6.95 -12.12
N THR A 145 -3.63 7.56 -12.01
CA THR A 145 -2.75 7.39 -10.84
C THR A 145 -3.44 7.85 -9.56
N MET A 146 -4.10 9.02 -9.57
CA MET A 146 -4.80 9.55 -8.39
C MET A 146 -5.98 8.69 -7.98
N VAL A 147 -6.75 8.17 -8.95
CA VAL A 147 -7.85 7.22 -8.65
C VAL A 147 -7.31 5.91 -8.05
N ARG A 148 -6.22 5.35 -8.62
CA ARG A 148 -5.59 4.14 -8.09
C ARG A 148 -5.03 4.37 -6.69
N LEU A 149 -4.37 5.51 -6.46
CA LEU A 149 -3.84 5.87 -5.15
C LEU A 149 -4.97 6.06 -4.12
N LEU A 150 -6.07 6.72 -4.50
CA LEU A 150 -7.24 6.86 -3.65
C LEU A 150 -7.78 5.49 -3.22
N ALA A 151 -7.97 4.57 -4.17
CA ALA A 151 -8.44 3.22 -3.88
C ALA A 151 -7.47 2.45 -2.97
N ALA A 152 -6.19 2.40 -3.34
CA ALA A 152 -5.19 1.66 -2.57
C ALA A 152 -4.99 2.23 -1.15
N ALA A 153 -4.94 3.56 -1.01
CA ALA A 153 -4.81 4.21 0.30
C ALA A 153 -6.07 4.02 1.15
N THR A 154 -7.27 4.02 0.56
CA THR A 154 -8.52 3.77 1.29
C THR A 154 -8.55 2.35 1.87
N VAL A 155 -8.19 1.34 1.06
CA VAL A 155 -8.10 -0.05 1.52
C VAL A 155 -7.06 -0.20 2.62
N ARG A 156 -5.85 0.30 2.35
CA ARG A 156 -4.73 0.17 3.28
C ARG A 156 -5.04 0.86 4.61
N LEU A 157 -5.66 2.04 4.58
CA LEU A 157 -6.04 2.76 5.81
C LEU A 157 -7.07 1.97 6.63
N ALA A 158 -8.09 1.39 6.01
CA ALA A 158 -9.10 0.59 6.71
C ALA A 158 -8.49 -0.66 7.36
N VAL A 159 -7.53 -1.31 6.68
CA VAL A 159 -6.77 -2.44 7.22
C VAL A 159 -5.86 -2.00 8.37
N LEU A 160 -5.03 -0.97 8.18
CA LEU A 160 -4.12 -0.50 9.23
C LEU A 160 -4.89 0.01 10.46
N ALA A 161 -6.03 0.67 10.28
CA ALA A 161 -6.84 1.14 11.39
C ALA A 161 -7.25 0.01 12.35
N ARG A 162 -7.58 -1.17 11.80
CA ARG A 162 -7.92 -2.39 12.55
C ARG A 162 -6.68 -3.14 13.06
N LEU A 163 -5.59 -3.16 12.29
CA LEU A 163 -4.34 -3.82 12.71
C LEU A 163 -3.68 -3.17 13.94
N ARG A 164 -4.05 -1.94 14.31
CA ARG A 164 -3.64 -1.35 15.60
C ARG A 164 -4.03 -2.20 16.81
N ASP A 165 -5.10 -2.99 16.69
CA ASP A 165 -5.58 -3.90 17.72
C ASP A 165 -5.10 -5.35 17.49
N SER A 166 -4.14 -5.58 16.59
CA SER A 166 -3.56 -6.89 16.33
C SER A 166 -2.90 -7.45 17.59
N ARG A 167 -3.06 -8.77 17.80
CA ARG A 167 -2.30 -9.50 18.83
C ARG A 167 -0.81 -9.57 18.54
N ASP A 168 -0.38 -9.37 17.29
CA ASP A 168 1.04 -9.25 16.96
C ASP A 168 1.51 -7.81 17.27
N PRO A 169 2.35 -7.61 18.31
CA PRO A 169 2.79 -6.28 18.73
C PRO A 169 3.55 -5.51 17.65
N VAL A 170 4.25 -6.21 16.75
CA VAL A 170 4.96 -5.58 15.62
C VAL A 170 3.98 -5.03 14.59
N LEU A 171 3.01 -5.83 14.13
CA LEU A 171 1.96 -5.36 13.22
C LEU A 171 1.16 -4.20 13.83
N ALA A 172 0.81 -4.28 15.12
CA ALA A 172 0.13 -3.20 15.82
C ALA A 172 0.94 -1.90 15.84
N ALA A 173 2.25 -1.98 16.10
CA ALA A 173 3.15 -0.82 16.08
C ALA A 173 3.30 -0.22 14.67
N ILE A 174 3.50 -1.06 13.65
CA ILE A 174 3.58 -0.64 12.24
C ILE A 174 2.28 0.07 11.84
N ALA A 175 1.13 -0.49 12.21
CA ALA A 175 -0.17 0.07 11.92
C ALA A 175 -0.41 1.41 12.63
N ALA A 176 -0.03 1.53 13.92
CA ALA A 176 -0.17 2.77 14.68
C ALA A 176 0.58 3.94 14.03
N LYS A 177 1.78 3.67 13.48
CA LYS A 177 2.54 4.65 12.70
C LYS A 177 1.88 4.91 11.33
N GLY A 178 1.60 3.85 10.58
CA GLY A 178 1.16 3.94 9.19
C GLY A 178 -0.22 4.58 9.00
N VAL A 179 -1.12 4.54 9.99
CA VAL A 179 -2.45 5.18 9.89
C VAL A 179 -2.36 6.66 9.57
N LYS A 180 -1.44 7.41 10.18
CA LYS A 180 -1.29 8.86 9.93
C LYS A 180 -0.77 9.13 8.52
N GLU A 181 0.22 8.36 8.08
CA GLU A 181 0.81 8.46 6.73
C GLU A 181 -0.24 8.15 5.66
N VAL A 182 -0.94 7.02 5.77
CA VAL A 182 -1.90 6.58 4.75
C VAL A 182 -3.18 7.45 4.75
N ALA A 183 -3.56 8.04 5.89
CA ALA A 183 -4.60 9.07 5.93
C ALA A 183 -4.22 10.28 5.05
N TYR A 184 -2.98 10.76 5.15
CA TYR A 184 -2.48 11.82 4.27
C TYR A 184 -2.49 11.39 2.80
N HIS A 185 -2.08 10.14 2.48
CA HIS A 185 -2.10 9.62 1.10
C HIS A 185 -3.51 9.63 0.51
N ARG A 186 -4.50 9.14 1.27
CA ARG A 186 -5.91 9.11 0.87
C ARG A 186 -6.45 10.53 0.66
N ASP A 187 -6.17 11.44 1.58
CA ASP A 187 -6.67 12.82 1.52
C ASP A 187 -6.04 13.61 0.36
N HIS A 188 -4.77 13.35 0.06
CA HIS A 188 -4.09 13.92 -1.11
C HIS A 188 -4.74 13.42 -2.42
N ALA A 189 -4.90 12.10 -2.55
CA ALA A 189 -5.52 11.51 -3.73
C ALA A 189 -6.99 11.94 -3.91
N ALA A 190 -7.76 12.00 -2.82
CA ALA A 190 -9.15 12.47 -2.84
C ALA A 190 -9.25 13.91 -3.34
N ARG A 191 -8.41 14.81 -2.85
CA ARG A 191 -8.37 16.22 -3.31
C ARG A 191 -8.12 16.33 -4.81
N TRP A 192 -7.24 15.50 -5.35
CA TRP A 192 -6.99 15.47 -6.79
C TRP A 192 -8.14 14.87 -7.59
N VAL A 193 -8.74 13.77 -7.13
CA VAL A 193 -9.90 13.18 -7.79
C VAL A 193 -11.06 14.18 -7.84
N LEU A 194 -11.32 14.92 -6.75
CA LEU A 194 -12.30 16.01 -6.71
C LEU A 194 -11.97 17.11 -7.73
N ARG A 195 -10.72 17.61 -7.72
CA ARG A 195 -10.28 18.69 -8.63
C ARG A 195 -10.35 18.27 -10.10
N LEU A 196 -10.00 17.04 -10.41
CA LEU A 196 -9.99 16.53 -11.79
C LEU A 196 -11.42 16.24 -12.26
N GLY A 197 -12.23 15.61 -11.40
CA GLY A 197 -13.62 15.27 -11.69
C GLY A 197 -14.50 16.50 -11.88
N ASP A 198 -14.46 17.48 -10.98
CA ASP A 198 -15.24 18.72 -11.10
C ASP A 198 -14.44 19.88 -11.74
N GLY A 199 -13.48 19.52 -12.60
CA GLY A 199 -12.60 20.45 -13.28
C GLY A 199 -13.10 20.87 -14.66
N THR A 200 -12.26 20.67 -15.66
CA THR A 200 -12.62 20.87 -17.08
C THR A 200 -13.29 19.62 -17.66
N GLY A 201 -13.94 19.74 -18.82
CA GLY A 201 -14.46 18.57 -19.53
C GLY A 201 -13.39 17.51 -19.85
N GLU A 202 -12.14 17.92 -20.11
CA GLU A 202 -11.04 16.98 -20.36
C GLU A 202 -10.52 16.31 -19.08
N SER A 203 -10.36 17.06 -17.99
CA SER A 203 -9.94 16.46 -16.71
C SER A 203 -11.01 15.52 -16.15
N HIS A 204 -12.29 15.89 -16.30
CA HIS A 204 -13.43 15.06 -15.91
C HIS A 204 -13.41 13.74 -16.68
N ARG A 205 -13.27 13.80 -18.02
CA ARG A 205 -13.18 12.62 -18.88
C ARG A 205 -12.03 11.70 -18.47
N ARG A 206 -10.83 12.25 -18.23
CA ARG A 206 -9.66 11.45 -17.79
C ARG A 206 -9.85 10.84 -16.40
N ALA A 207 -10.46 11.57 -15.47
CA ALA A 207 -10.78 11.05 -14.16
C ALA A 207 -11.79 9.90 -14.24
N GLN A 208 -12.84 10.04 -15.06
CA GLN A 208 -13.79 8.96 -15.32
C GLN A 208 -13.14 7.75 -16.00
N ASP A 209 -12.30 7.97 -17.01
CA ASP A 209 -11.53 6.89 -17.65
C ASP A 209 -10.64 6.17 -16.63
N GLY A 210 -10.03 6.92 -15.71
CA GLY A 210 -9.26 6.39 -14.58
C GLY A 210 -10.10 5.53 -13.64
N VAL A 211 -11.31 5.97 -13.28
CA VAL A 211 -12.29 5.19 -12.49
C VAL A 211 -12.63 3.90 -13.20
N ASP A 212 -13.06 3.97 -14.46
CA ASP A 212 -13.48 2.81 -15.25
C ASP A 212 -12.34 1.79 -15.40
N ALA A 213 -11.08 2.25 -15.44
CA ALA A 213 -9.89 1.40 -15.49
C ALA A 213 -9.47 0.78 -14.14
N VAL A 214 -9.69 1.47 -13.02
CA VAL A 214 -9.27 1.00 -11.68
C VAL A 214 -10.34 0.11 -11.06
N TRP A 215 -11.62 0.38 -11.31
CA TRP A 215 -12.73 -0.30 -10.65
C TRP A 215 -12.69 -1.83 -10.73
N PRO A 216 -12.37 -2.45 -11.89
CA PRO A 216 -12.27 -3.91 -11.98
C PRO A 216 -11.19 -4.52 -11.08
N LEU A 217 -10.18 -3.75 -10.69
CA LEU A 217 -9.08 -4.19 -9.82
C LEU A 217 -9.50 -4.31 -8.35
N LEU A 218 -10.72 -3.90 -8.00
CA LEU A 218 -11.30 -4.02 -6.65
C LEU A 218 -12.03 -5.37 -6.44
N ALA A 219 -12.04 -6.24 -7.45
CA ALA A 219 -12.83 -7.48 -7.45
C ALA A 219 -12.41 -8.49 -6.37
N ASP A 220 -11.13 -8.54 -5.99
CA ASP A 220 -10.63 -9.49 -4.98
C ASP A 220 -10.55 -8.90 -3.56
N LEU A 221 -10.98 -7.64 -3.38
CA LEU A 221 -10.83 -6.87 -2.15
C LEU A 221 -11.57 -7.47 -0.95
N SER A 222 -12.66 -8.22 -1.20
CA SER A 222 -13.44 -8.90 -0.16
C SER A 222 -13.11 -10.37 0.00
N THR A 223 -12.15 -10.89 -0.77
CA THR A 223 -11.88 -12.33 -0.83
C THR A 223 -10.66 -12.66 0.01
N ALA A 224 -10.88 -13.18 1.21
CA ALA A 224 -9.81 -13.65 2.08
C ALA A 224 -9.06 -14.85 1.47
N THR A 225 -7.75 -14.87 1.67
CA THR A 225 -6.95 -16.10 1.56
C THR A 225 -7.15 -17.00 2.80
N ASP A 226 -6.72 -18.25 2.70
CA ASP A 226 -6.74 -19.17 3.85
C ASP A 226 -5.85 -18.66 5.00
N VAL A 227 -4.75 -17.97 4.69
CA VAL A 227 -3.84 -17.35 5.68
C VAL A 227 -4.54 -16.23 6.42
N GLU A 228 -5.17 -15.29 5.68
CA GLU A 228 -5.93 -14.19 6.26
C GLU A 228 -7.08 -14.72 7.14
N THR A 229 -7.80 -15.74 6.67
CA THR A 229 -8.90 -16.36 7.43
C THR A 229 -8.41 -16.93 8.76
N ARG A 230 -7.31 -17.69 8.77
CA ARG A 230 -6.75 -18.27 10.00
C ARG A 230 -6.24 -17.19 10.97
N LEU A 231 -5.53 -16.19 10.45
CA LEU A 231 -4.97 -15.13 11.28
C LEU A 231 -6.03 -14.14 11.79
N ALA A 232 -7.09 -13.87 11.03
CA ALA A 232 -8.22 -13.07 11.47
C ALA A 232 -8.94 -13.76 12.63
N ALA A 233 -9.19 -15.07 12.52
CA ALA A 233 -9.75 -15.86 13.62
C ALA A 233 -8.85 -15.89 14.87
N ALA A 234 -7.53 -15.75 14.68
CA ALA A 234 -6.57 -15.64 15.77
C ALA A 234 -6.41 -14.22 16.33
N GLY A 235 -7.07 -13.21 15.78
CA GLY A 235 -6.95 -11.80 16.19
C GLY A 235 -5.63 -11.12 15.77
N VAL A 236 -4.98 -11.61 14.71
CA VAL A 236 -3.69 -11.11 14.22
C VAL A 236 -3.83 -10.32 12.92
N ALA A 237 -4.66 -10.81 12.00
CA ALA A 237 -4.92 -10.17 10.70
C ALA A 237 -6.33 -9.56 10.65
N VAL A 238 -6.60 -8.86 9.56
CA VAL A 238 -7.93 -8.32 9.23
C VAL A 238 -8.56 -9.20 8.16
N ASP A 239 -9.83 -9.59 8.35
CA ASP A 239 -10.61 -10.20 7.28
C ASP A 239 -10.92 -9.13 6.21
N PRO A 240 -10.53 -9.32 4.93
CA PRO A 240 -10.80 -8.35 3.88
C PRO A 240 -12.29 -8.01 3.71
N ALA A 241 -13.20 -8.91 4.08
CA ALA A 241 -14.64 -8.61 4.05
C ALA A 241 -15.04 -7.50 5.04
N ASP A 242 -14.33 -7.38 6.18
CA ASP A 242 -14.66 -6.43 7.26
C ASP A 242 -14.32 -4.97 6.92
N VAL A 243 -13.54 -4.74 5.86
CA VAL A 243 -13.19 -3.39 5.38
C VAL A 243 -14.01 -2.96 4.17
N LEU A 244 -14.75 -3.88 3.53
CA LEU A 244 -15.39 -3.64 2.24
C LEU A 244 -16.39 -2.49 2.27
N ASP A 245 -17.28 -2.47 3.26
CA ASP A 245 -18.34 -1.46 3.34
C ASP A 245 -17.77 -0.06 3.59
N GLU A 246 -16.74 0.04 4.43
CA GLU A 246 -16.01 1.29 4.68
C GLU A 246 -15.34 1.79 3.40
N VAL A 247 -14.61 0.93 2.71
CA VAL A 247 -13.92 1.27 1.46
C VAL A 247 -14.91 1.72 0.40
N ARG A 248 -16.00 0.96 0.19
CA ARG A 248 -17.05 1.30 -0.76
C ARG A 248 -17.68 2.64 -0.44
N GLY A 249 -17.99 2.89 0.84
CA GLY A 249 -18.57 4.15 1.29
C GLY A 249 -17.68 5.35 0.97
N VAL A 250 -16.39 5.28 1.33
CA VAL A 250 -15.42 6.35 1.08
C VAL A 250 -15.25 6.60 -0.42
N LEU A 251 -15.05 5.55 -1.22
CA LEU A 251 -14.87 5.68 -2.67
C LEU A 251 -16.11 6.29 -3.35
N THR A 252 -17.29 5.79 -3.00
CA THR A 252 -18.56 6.31 -3.53
C THR A 252 -18.72 7.79 -3.20
N GLN A 253 -18.48 8.17 -1.94
CA GLN A 253 -18.57 9.55 -1.51
C GLN A 253 -17.62 10.46 -2.30
N VAL A 254 -16.35 10.07 -2.48
CA VAL A 254 -15.39 10.90 -3.21
C VAL A 254 -15.79 11.03 -4.69
N LEU A 255 -16.22 9.95 -5.34
CA LEU A 255 -16.63 9.98 -6.74
C LEU A 255 -17.90 10.82 -6.96
N ASP A 256 -18.91 10.67 -6.10
CA ASP A 256 -20.14 11.48 -6.16
C ASP A 256 -19.83 12.97 -6.01
N GLN A 257 -18.98 13.34 -5.05
CA GLN A 257 -18.56 14.73 -4.86
C GLN A 257 -17.67 15.24 -6.00
N ALA A 258 -16.92 14.36 -6.66
CA ALA A 258 -16.14 14.69 -7.86
C ALA A 258 -17.00 14.79 -9.13
N THR A 259 -18.33 14.63 -9.03
CA THR A 259 -19.29 14.55 -10.15
C THR A 259 -19.06 13.37 -11.10
N LEU A 260 -18.27 12.38 -10.69
CA LEU A 260 -17.96 11.18 -11.47
C LEU A 260 -19.04 10.11 -11.29
N ARG A 261 -19.24 9.28 -12.31
CA ARG A 261 -20.14 8.12 -12.20
C ARG A 261 -19.47 7.04 -11.37
N VAL A 262 -20.13 6.63 -10.28
CA VAL A 262 -19.79 5.45 -9.49
C VAL A 262 -20.20 4.19 -10.28
N PRO A 263 -19.25 3.33 -10.70
CA PRO A 263 -19.60 2.08 -11.35
C PRO A 263 -20.17 1.07 -10.35
N GLU A 264 -20.92 0.09 -10.82
CA GLU A 264 -21.36 -1.05 -9.98
C GLU A 264 -20.13 -1.76 -9.40
N TRP A 265 -20.24 -2.22 -8.15
CA TRP A 265 -19.14 -2.94 -7.52
C TRP A 265 -18.84 -4.24 -8.31
N PRO A 266 -17.56 -4.53 -8.63
CA PRO A 266 -17.23 -5.71 -9.40
C PRO A 266 -17.64 -6.99 -8.65
N PRO A 267 -18.05 -8.06 -9.37
CA PRO A 267 -18.25 -9.37 -8.76
C PRO A 267 -16.97 -9.85 -8.06
N ALA A 268 -17.14 -10.51 -6.92
CA ALA A 268 -16.01 -11.05 -6.16
C ALA A 268 -15.18 -12.01 -7.03
N ALA A 269 -13.86 -11.83 -7.01
CA ALA A 269 -12.90 -12.65 -7.72
C ALA A 269 -11.91 -13.31 -6.74
N ALA A 270 -11.24 -14.36 -7.20
CA ALA A 270 -10.15 -14.97 -6.45
C ALA A 270 -8.96 -13.99 -6.33
N PRO A 271 -8.26 -13.95 -5.18
CA PRO A 271 -7.16 -13.03 -4.94
C PRO A 271 -5.87 -13.54 -5.60
N ARG A 272 -5.83 -13.50 -6.93
CA ARG A 272 -4.77 -14.10 -7.76
C ARG A 272 -3.37 -13.57 -7.39
N GLY A 273 -3.26 -12.26 -7.14
CA GLY A 273 -2.00 -11.66 -6.72
C GLY A 273 -1.49 -12.19 -5.38
N ARG A 274 -2.39 -12.50 -4.43
CA ARG A 274 -2.06 -13.10 -3.12
C ARG A 274 -1.52 -14.53 -3.23
N VAL A 275 -1.71 -15.22 -4.36
CA VAL A 275 -1.15 -16.56 -4.63
C VAL A 275 0.00 -16.54 -5.65
N GLY A 276 0.51 -15.35 -6.02
CA GLY A 276 1.64 -15.21 -6.94
C GLY A 276 1.26 -15.26 -8.42
N GLU A 277 -0.02 -15.18 -8.74
CA GLU A 277 -0.48 -15.10 -10.13
C GLU A 277 -0.62 -13.64 -10.56
N HIS A 278 0.45 -13.12 -11.18
CA HIS A 278 0.54 -11.73 -11.62
C HIS A 278 0.57 -11.61 -13.14
N GLY A 279 0.17 -10.44 -13.64
CA GLY A 279 0.35 -10.07 -15.04
C GLY A 279 1.81 -9.71 -15.38
N PRO A 280 2.13 -9.56 -16.68
CA PRO A 280 3.48 -9.22 -17.15
C PRO A 280 4.00 -7.88 -16.60
N GLU A 281 3.11 -6.96 -16.25
CA GLU A 281 3.43 -5.63 -15.72
C GLU A 281 4.22 -5.67 -14.42
N LEU A 282 4.04 -6.71 -13.58
CA LEU A 282 4.83 -6.88 -12.37
C LEU A 282 6.26 -7.32 -12.71
N ALA A 283 6.42 -8.24 -13.67
CA ALA A 283 7.74 -8.72 -14.07
C ALA A 283 8.60 -7.60 -14.65
N GLU A 284 8.00 -6.70 -15.43
CA GLU A 284 8.67 -5.50 -15.94
C GLU A 284 9.12 -4.57 -14.79
N LEU A 285 8.19 -4.26 -13.87
CA LEU A 285 8.47 -3.41 -12.72
C LEU A 285 9.62 -3.96 -11.85
N LEU A 286 9.60 -5.25 -11.59
CA LEU A 286 10.63 -5.94 -10.82
C LEU A 286 11.97 -6.00 -11.55
N GLY A 287 11.97 -6.04 -12.89
CA GLY A 287 13.19 -5.94 -13.69
C GLY A 287 13.97 -4.65 -13.39
N THR A 288 13.26 -3.52 -13.26
CA THR A 288 13.87 -2.24 -12.85
C THR A 288 14.26 -2.24 -11.38
N LEU A 289 13.36 -2.65 -10.48
CA LEU A 289 13.60 -2.63 -9.03
C LEU A 289 14.81 -3.50 -8.61
N GLN A 290 14.94 -4.68 -9.22
CA GLN A 290 15.86 -5.73 -8.77
C GLN A 290 17.15 -5.79 -9.61
N GLY A 291 17.19 -5.08 -10.74
CA GLY A 291 18.23 -5.24 -11.76
C GLY A 291 19.65 -5.05 -11.24
N LEU A 292 19.90 -3.98 -10.48
CA LEU A 292 21.23 -3.67 -9.95
C LEU A 292 21.68 -4.68 -8.89
N ALA A 293 20.80 -4.99 -7.93
CA ALA A 293 21.08 -5.95 -6.86
C ALA A 293 21.40 -7.35 -7.41
N ARG A 294 20.69 -7.79 -8.45
CA ARG A 294 20.92 -9.09 -9.10
C ARG A 294 22.19 -9.15 -9.94
N GLN A 295 22.63 -8.03 -10.50
CA GLN A 295 23.92 -7.95 -11.19
C GLN A 295 25.11 -7.99 -10.22
N HIS A 296 24.91 -7.52 -8.98
CA HIS A 296 25.94 -7.45 -7.95
C HIS A 296 25.47 -8.04 -6.61
N PRO A 297 25.20 -9.36 -6.54
CA PRO A 297 24.53 -9.98 -5.39
C PRO A 297 25.33 -9.97 -4.08
N ALA A 298 26.63 -9.69 -4.14
CA ALA A 298 27.52 -9.60 -2.98
C ALA A 298 27.87 -8.15 -2.59
N ALA A 299 27.29 -7.15 -3.27
CA ALA A 299 27.54 -5.74 -2.93
C ALA A 299 26.79 -5.33 -1.65
N THR A 300 27.39 -4.40 -0.90
CA THR A 300 26.79 -3.76 0.29
C THR A 300 26.62 -2.26 0.00
N TRP A 301 25.49 -1.69 0.41
CA TRP A 301 25.09 -0.30 0.15
C TRP A 301 24.80 0.46 1.44
#